data_AF-A0A970HQS7-F1
#
_entry.id   AF-A0A970HQS7-F1
#
_cell.length_a   1.000
_cell.length_b   1.000
_cell.length_c   1.000
_cell.angle_alpha   90.00
_cell.angle_beta   90.00
_cell.angle_gamma   90.00
#
_symmetry.space_group_name_H-M   'P 1'
#
loop_
_entity.id
_entity.type
_entity.pdbx_description
1 polymer ?
#
loop_
_entity_poly.entity_id
_entity_poly.type
_entity_poly.pdbx_seq_one_letter_code
_entity_poly.pdbx_strand_id
1 'polypeptide(L)'
;MGRYLVWIALGVLAFTVGSLFRLAQLTGLGLFRMFGFIGIAVGGAVLTYTVTAMQMRSGRDELLASLTSLPGAKLYRVPEPLPDVPRAVAPEVIVERSGTYYLVSSARLPDFGGRRYKRRLQAAVAQLARVGAEGEGVPVRHVLVLLRRRLREDERRIAAEHGVVLANPEDVTEVFV
;
A
#
# COMPACT_ATOMS: atom_id res chain seq x y z
N MET A 1 1.99 -19.75 -8.06
CA MET A 1 2.34 -19.87 -9.49
C MET A 1 2.73 -18.55 -10.15
N GLY A 2 2.00 -17.44 -9.99
CA GLY A 2 2.29 -16.18 -10.71
C GLY A 2 3.64 -15.50 -10.44
N ARG A 3 4.28 -15.72 -9.27
CA ARG A 3 5.54 -15.06 -8.92
C ARG A 3 6.71 -15.46 -9.83
N TYR A 4 6.84 -16.75 -10.14
CA TYR A 4 7.91 -17.25 -11.02
C TYR A 4 7.72 -16.78 -12.47
N LEU A 5 6.47 -16.68 -12.91
CA LEU A 5 6.13 -16.26 -14.27
C LEU A 5 6.55 -14.80 -14.54
N VAL A 6 6.43 -13.92 -13.55
CA VAL A 6 6.91 -12.52 -13.67
C VAL A 6 8.42 -12.44 -13.80
N TRP A 7 9.17 -13.22 -13.02
CA TRP A 7 10.63 -13.25 -13.13
C TRP A 7 11.11 -13.84 -14.46
N ILE A 8 10.44 -14.89 -14.94
CA ILE A 8 10.70 -15.45 -16.27
C ILE A 8 10.42 -14.40 -17.35
N ALA A 9 9.28 -13.71 -17.28
CA ALA A 9 8.92 -12.65 -18.24
C ALA A 9 9.93 -11.49 -18.21
N LEU A 10 10.40 -11.07 -17.04
CA LEU A 10 11.46 -10.07 -16.91
C LEU A 10 12.79 -10.54 -17.48
N GLY A 11 13.15 -11.81 -17.26
CA GLY A 11 14.35 -12.43 -17.83
C GLY A 11 14.30 -12.48 -19.35
N VAL A 12 13.17 -12.91 -19.93
CA VAL A 12 12.94 -12.90 -21.37
C VAL A 12 13.02 -11.48 -21.92
N LEU A 13 12.35 -10.52 -21.27
CA LEU A 13 12.37 -9.12 -21.69
C LEU A 13 13.78 -8.52 -21.64
N ALA A 14 14.55 -8.78 -20.59
CA ALA A 14 15.94 -8.37 -20.49
C ALA A 14 16.81 -8.98 -21.60
N PHE A 15 16.61 -10.26 -21.91
CA PHE A 15 17.31 -10.94 -23.00
C PHE A 15 16.94 -10.35 -24.37
N THR A 16 15.66 -10.10 -24.64
CA THR A 16 15.18 -9.48 -25.89
C THR A 16 15.75 -8.07 -26.06
N VAL A 17 15.72 -7.26 -25.00
CA VAL A 17 16.30 -5.91 -24.99
C VAL A 17 17.80 -5.95 -25.26
N GLY A 18 18.55 -6.82 -24.58
CA GLY A 18 19.98 -6.98 -24.82
C GLY A 18 20.30 -7.42 -26.26
N SER A 19 19.48 -8.33 -26.81
CA SER A 19 19.60 -8.78 -28.21
C SER A 19 19.33 -7.66 -29.21
N LEU A 20 18.33 -6.81 -28.96
CA LEU A 20 18.03 -5.63 -29.76
C LEU A 20 19.17 -4.62 -29.75
N PHE A 21 19.79 -4.37 -28.61
CA PHE A 21 20.96 -3.48 -28.52
C PHE A 21 22.17 -4.04 -29.28
N ARG A 22 22.41 -5.35 -29.19
CA ARG A 22 23.48 -6.01 -29.96
C ARG A 22 23.22 -5.93 -31.46
N LEU A 23 21.98 -6.12 -31.90
CA LEU A 23 21.58 -5.95 -33.30
C LEU A 23 21.71 -4.49 -33.77
N ALA A 24 21.41 -3.52 -32.91
CA ALA A 24 21.62 -2.11 -33.22
C ALA A 24 23.10 -1.80 -33.47
N GLN A 25 24.00 -2.38 -32.67
CA GLN A 25 25.46 -2.22 -32.86
C GLN A 25 25.95 -2.86 -34.15
N LEU A 26 25.40 -4.01 -34.54
CA LEU A 26 25.82 -4.75 -35.75
C LEU A 26 25.26 -4.14 -37.04
N THR A 27 24.03 -3.61 -37.01
CA THR A 27 23.34 -3.10 -38.21
C THR A 27 23.46 -1.58 -38.40
N GLY A 28 23.83 -0.84 -37.34
CA GLY A 28 23.87 0.62 -37.36
C GLY A 28 22.48 1.30 -37.42
N LEU A 29 21.39 0.52 -37.46
CA LEU A 29 20.03 1.04 -37.54
C LEU A 29 19.54 1.54 -36.17
N GLY A 30 19.31 2.85 -36.06
CA GLY A 30 18.84 3.49 -34.82
C GLY A 30 17.49 2.99 -34.31
N LEU A 31 16.67 2.37 -35.17
CA LEU A 31 15.37 1.80 -34.81
C LEU A 31 15.48 0.73 -33.71
N PHE A 32 16.46 -0.17 -33.80
CA PHE A 32 16.67 -1.21 -32.79
C PHE A 32 17.08 -0.62 -31.43
N ARG A 33 17.81 0.50 -31.45
CA ARG A 33 18.17 1.24 -30.23
C ARG A 33 16.94 1.86 -29.57
N MET A 34 16.00 2.42 -30.33
CA MET A 34 14.74 2.94 -29.80
C MET A 34 13.90 1.85 -29.14
N PHE A 35 13.75 0.69 -29.78
CA PHE A 35 13.03 -0.45 -29.19
C PHE A 35 13.72 -1.00 -27.94
N GLY A 36 15.06 -1.02 -27.92
CA GLY A 36 15.83 -1.36 -26.72
C GLY A 36 15.51 -0.42 -25.55
N PHE A 37 15.47 0.90 -25.78
CA PHE A 37 15.12 1.87 -24.74
C PHE A 37 13.67 1.73 -24.25
N ILE A 38 12.72 1.51 -25.16
CA ILE A 38 11.31 1.26 -24.79
C ILE A 38 11.22 0.01 -23.91
N GLY A 39 11.94 -1.05 -24.26
CA GLY A 39 11.97 -2.27 -23.46
C GLY A 39 12.54 -2.06 -22.06
N ILE A 40 13.62 -1.26 -21.91
CA ILE A 40 14.13 -0.87 -20.58
C ILE A 40 13.07 -0.08 -19.80
N ALA A 41 12.43 0.89 -20.42
CA ALA A 41 11.43 1.73 -19.76
C ALA A 41 10.22 0.90 -19.27
N VAL A 42 9.68 0.04 -20.13
CA VAL A 42 8.57 -0.87 -19.79
C VAL A 42 9.00 -1.87 -18.72
N GLY A 43 10.18 -2.47 -18.87
CA GLY A 43 10.75 -3.40 -17.89
C GLY A 43 10.92 -2.77 -16.51
N GLY A 44 11.46 -1.55 -16.46
CA GLY A 44 11.60 -0.78 -15.22
C GLY A 44 10.26 -0.42 -14.58
N ALA A 45 9.26 -0.03 -15.37
CA ALA A 45 7.92 0.25 -14.88
C ALA A 45 7.22 -0.99 -14.31
N VAL A 46 7.29 -2.12 -15.03
CA VAL A 46 6.73 -3.40 -14.58
C VAL A 46 7.44 -3.87 -13.30
N LEU A 47 8.77 -3.83 -13.28
CA LEU A 47 9.55 -4.21 -12.10
C LEU A 47 9.17 -3.36 -10.89
N THR A 48 9.09 -2.04 -11.06
CA THR A 48 8.70 -1.10 -9.98
C THR A 48 7.30 -1.41 -9.46
N TYR A 49 6.36 -1.67 -10.37
CA TYR A 49 4.99 -2.04 -10.01
C TYR A 49 4.95 -3.36 -9.24
N THR A 50 5.65 -4.40 -9.72
CA THR A 50 5.72 -5.71 -9.09
C THR A 50 6.34 -5.64 -7.70
N VAL A 51 7.49 -4.97 -7.57
CA VAL A 51 8.17 -4.80 -6.28
C VAL A 51 7.28 -4.05 -5.30
N THR A 52 6.64 -2.96 -5.75
CA THR A 52 5.70 -2.20 -4.91
C THR A 52 4.53 -3.07 -4.46
N ALA A 53 3.95 -3.88 -5.36
CA ALA A 53 2.86 -4.78 -5.02
C ALA A 53 3.29 -5.87 -4.02
N MET A 54 4.51 -6.40 -4.15
CA MET A 54 5.07 -7.37 -3.20
C MET A 54 5.29 -6.74 -1.82
N GLN A 55 5.90 -5.55 -1.75
CA GLN A 55 6.10 -4.83 -0.50
C GLN A 55 4.78 -4.56 0.23
N MET A 56 3.72 -4.16 -0.50
CA MET A 56 2.40 -3.94 0.09
C MET A 56 1.77 -5.22 0.62
N ARG A 57 1.95 -6.35 -0.06
CA ARG A 57 1.46 -7.65 0.42
C ARG A 57 2.19 -8.07 1.69
N SER A 58 3.52 -8.01 1.70
CA SER A 58 4.29 -8.35 2.89
C SER A 58 3.94 -7.47 4.09
N GLY A 59 3.83 -6.15 3.90
CA GLY A 59 3.43 -5.24 4.99
C GLY A 59 2.01 -5.50 5.49
N ARG A 60 1.09 -5.90 4.59
CA ARG A 60 -0.26 -6.31 4.97
C ARG A 60 -0.27 -7.62 5.76
N ASP A 61 0.50 -8.61 5.32
CA ASP A 61 0.60 -9.90 6.00
C ASP A 61 1.21 -9.74 7.41
N GLU A 62 2.21 -8.88 7.55
CA GLU A 62 2.82 -8.52 8.83
C GLU A 62 1.83 -7.78 9.75
N LEU A 63 1.08 -6.81 9.22
CA LEU A 63 0.01 -6.13 9.97
C LEU A 63 -1.04 -7.14 10.49
N LEU A 64 -1.52 -8.04 9.62
CA LEU A 64 -2.49 -9.05 10.01
C LEU A 64 -1.94 -10.03 11.04
N ALA A 65 -0.66 -10.40 10.94
CA ALA A 65 0.00 -11.25 11.93
C ALA A 65 0.06 -10.55 13.30
N SER A 66 0.47 -9.27 13.33
CA SER A 66 0.49 -8.45 14.55
C SER A 66 -0.90 -8.34 15.18
N LEU A 67 -1.93 -8.07 14.39
CA LEU A 67 -3.32 -7.98 14.89
C LEU A 67 -3.84 -9.32 15.42
N THR A 68 -3.48 -10.44 14.77
CA THR A 68 -3.90 -11.79 15.20
C THR A 68 -3.20 -12.22 16.49
N SER A 69 -2.01 -11.69 16.75
CA SER A 69 -1.25 -11.98 17.98
C SER A 69 -1.75 -11.22 19.22
N LEU A 70 -2.70 -10.29 19.07
CA LEU A 70 -3.22 -9.50 20.18
C LEU A 70 -4.09 -10.35 21.11
N PRO A 71 -3.70 -10.53 22.39
CA PRO A 71 -4.48 -11.33 23.33
C PRO A 71 -5.83 -10.66 23.63
N GLY A 72 -6.91 -11.43 23.47
CA GLY A 72 -8.28 -10.97 23.76
C GLY A 72 -8.92 -10.09 22.68
N ALA A 73 -8.24 -9.89 21.53
CA ALA A 73 -8.82 -9.17 20.40
C ALA A 73 -9.62 -10.10 19.49
N LYS A 74 -10.79 -9.65 19.02
CA LYS A 74 -11.55 -10.34 17.96
C LYS A 74 -11.38 -9.58 16.65
N LEU A 75 -11.04 -10.30 15.57
CA LEU A 75 -10.86 -9.72 14.24
C LEU A 75 -12.05 -10.06 13.34
N TYR A 76 -12.67 -9.03 12.76
CA TYR A 76 -13.73 -9.15 11.77
C TYR A 76 -13.19 -8.64 10.43
N ARG A 77 -13.12 -9.53 9.43
CA ARG A 77 -12.70 -9.12 8.09
C ARG A 77 -13.81 -8.30 7.44
N VAL A 78 -13.43 -7.15 6.89
CA VAL A 78 -14.36 -6.35 6.09
C VAL A 78 -14.38 -6.93 4.66
N PRO A 79 -15.55 -7.32 4.12
CA PRO A 79 -15.63 -7.84 2.77
C PRO A 79 -15.29 -6.74 1.74
N GLU A 80 -14.30 -6.98 0.88
CA GLU A 80 -14.08 -6.17 -0.33
C GLU A 80 -15.05 -6.65 -1.44
N PRO A 81 -15.64 -5.75 -2.25
CA PRO A 81 -15.45 -4.30 -2.26
C PRO A 81 -16.51 -3.56 -1.43
N LEU A 82 -16.08 -2.58 -0.62
CA LEU A 82 -17.04 -1.57 -0.16
C LEU A 82 -17.39 -0.66 -1.34
N PRO A 83 -18.67 -0.50 -1.70
CA PRO A 83 -19.09 0.54 -2.63
C PRO A 83 -18.65 1.92 -2.09
N ASP A 84 -18.29 2.82 -2.99
CA ASP A 84 -17.93 4.22 -2.69
C ASP A 84 -16.63 4.47 -1.89
N VAL A 85 -15.79 3.45 -1.69
CA VAL A 85 -14.47 3.62 -1.07
C VAL A 85 -13.36 3.64 -2.15
N PRO A 86 -12.77 4.80 -2.48
CA PRO A 86 -11.59 4.87 -3.32
C PRO A 86 -10.49 3.89 -2.87
N ARG A 87 -9.90 3.15 -3.81
CA ARG A 87 -8.80 2.17 -3.60
C ARG A 87 -7.56 2.69 -2.86
N ALA A 88 -7.50 3.99 -2.55
CA ALA A 88 -6.41 4.61 -1.82
C ALA A 88 -6.37 4.17 -0.33
N VAL A 89 -7.55 3.90 0.25
CA VAL A 89 -7.72 3.40 1.61
C VAL A 89 -8.68 2.21 1.54
N ALA A 90 -8.18 1.01 1.81
CA ALA A 90 -9.02 -0.18 1.90
C ALA A 90 -9.20 -0.53 3.38
N PRO A 91 -10.44 -0.48 3.91
CA PRO A 91 -10.72 -1.02 5.23
C PRO A 91 -10.46 -2.51 5.19
N GLU A 92 -9.53 -2.98 6.02
CA GLU A 92 -9.09 -4.36 5.96
C GLU A 92 -9.74 -5.20 7.05
N VAL A 93 -9.77 -4.67 8.28
CA VAL A 93 -10.20 -5.42 9.46
C VAL A 93 -10.82 -4.48 10.48
N ILE A 94 -11.87 -4.94 11.16
CA ILE A 94 -12.36 -4.37 12.40
C ILE A 94 -11.82 -5.20 13.57
N VAL A 95 -11.20 -4.54 14.53
CA VAL A 95 -10.67 -5.16 15.75
C VAL A 95 -11.57 -4.76 16.91
N GLU A 96 -12.17 -5.74 17.60
CA GLU A 96 -12.86 -5.51 18.87
C GLU A 96 -11.91 -5.84 20.02
N ARG A 97 -11.75 -4.89 20.95
CA ARG A 97 -11.02 -5.10 22.19
C ARG A 97 -11.69 -4.35 23.33
N SER A 98 -11.98 -5.04 24.43
CA SER A 98 -12.60 -4.46 25.64
C SER A 98 -13.87 -3.64 25.35
N GLY A 99 -14.70 -4.10 24.41
CA GLY A 99 -15.95 -3.41 24.00
C GLY A 99 -15.74 -2.16 23.12
N THR A 100 -14.51 -1.85 22.73
CA THR A 100 -14.19 -0.79 21.75
C THR A 100 -13.89 -1.41 20.40
N TYR A 101 -14.43 -0.81 19.34
CA TYR A 101 -14.20 -1.25 17.96
C TYR A 101 -13.21 -0.33 17.27
N TYR A 102 -12.26 -0.92 16.56
CA TYR A 102 -11.23 -0.21 15.82
C TYR A 102 -11.28 -0.59 14.35
N LEU A 103 -11.51 0.38 13.47
CA LEU A 103 -11.44 0.18 12.03
C LEU A 103 -10.00 0.37 11.55
N VAL A 104 -9.33 -0.73 11.20
CA VAL A 104 -7.94 -0.71 10.73
C VAL A 104 -7.91 -0.72 9.21
N SER A 105 -7.30 0.31 8.64
CA SER A 105 -7.13 0.46 7.20
C SER A 105 -5.66 0.67 6.86
N SER A 106 -5.24 0.17 5.68
CA SER A 106 -3.92 0.48 5.14
C SER A 106 -4.01 1.50 4.02
N ALA A 107 -3.05 2.43 3.97
CA ALA A 107 -2.96 3.44 2.92
C ALA A 107 -1.73 3.22 2.04
N ARG A 108 -1.95 3.21 0.71
CA ARG A 108 -0.86 3.16 -0.28
C ARG A 108 -0.33 4.56 -0.57
N LEU A 109 0.45 5.11 0.37
CA LEU A 109 1.08 6.41 0.17
C LEU A 109 2.45 6.29 -0.52
N PRO A 110 2.80 7.24 -1.42
CA PRO A 110 4.14 7.32 -1.97
C PRO A 110 5.15 7.61 -0.86
N ASP A 111 6.36 7.11 -1.02
CA ASP A 111 7.45 7.33 -0.05
C ASP A 111 8.01 8.76 -0.14
N PHE A 112 7.92 9.37 -1.32
CA PHE A 112 8.41 10.72 -1.59
C PHE A 112 7.53 11.76 -0.88
N GLY A 113 8.16 12.58 -0.02
CA GLY A 113 7.50 13.68 0.68
C GLY A 113 6.98 14.80 -0.24
N GLY A 114 6.43 15.86 0.37
CA GLY A 114 6.02 17.08 -0.33
C GLY A 114 4.50 17.27 -0.47
N ARG A 115 4.10 18.26 -1.27
CA ARG A 115 2.70 18.75 -1.33
C ARG A 115 1.72 17.69 -1.83
N ARG A 116 2.13 16.89 -2.82
CA ARG A 116 1.28 15.82 -3.38
C ARG A 116 1.07 14.68 -2.38
N TYR A 117 2.08 14.37 -1.58
CA TYR A 117 1.97 13.41 -0.47
C TYR A 117 1.00 13.92 0.59
N LYS A 118 1.18 15.15 1.09
CA LYS A 118 0.31 15.73 2.12
C LYS A 118 -1.16 15.74 1.69
N ARG A 119 -1.43 16.12 0.44
CA ARG A 119 -2.79 16.06 -0.13
C ARG A 119 -3.37 14.64 -0.16
N ARG A 120 -2.56 13.63 -0.49
CA ARG A 120 -3.01 12.23 -0.51
C ARG A 120 -3.23 11.68 0.90
N LEU A 121 -2.37 12.04 1.86
CA LEU A 121 -2.55 11.67 3.26
C LEU A 121 -3.84 12.29 3.81
N GLN A 122 -4.06 13.59 3.59
CA GLN A 122 -5.28 14.28 4.00
C GLN A 122 -6.53 13.64 3.38
N ALA A 123 -6.49 13.32 2.09
CA ALA A 123 -7.60 12.63 1.44
C ALA A 123 -7.86 11.25 2.05
N ALA A 124 -6.81 10.48 2.34
CA ALA A 124 -6.92 9.16 2.97
C ALA A 124 -7.51 9.24 4.39
N VAL A 125 -7.02 10.18 5.20
CA VAL A 125 -7.50 10.43 6.57
C VAL A 125 -8.97 10.87 6.55
N ALA A 126 -9.32 11.85 5.73
CA ALA A 126 -10.68 12.36 5.62
C ALA A 126 -11.65 11.29 5.10
N GLN A 127 -11.20 10.42 4.22
CA GLN A 127 -11.98 9.29 3.72
C GLN A 127 -12.21 8.25 4.82
N LEU A 128 -11.16 7.87 5.56
CA LEU A 128 -11.31 6.90 6.65
C LEU A 128 -12.27 7.39 7.73
N ALA A 129 -12.17 8.68 8.09
CA ALA A 129 -13.07 9.30 9.06
C ALA A 129 -14.55 9.26 8.64
N ARG A 130 -14.85 9.18 7.33
CA ARG A 130 -16.22 9.06 6.82
C ARG A 130 -16.74 7.63 6.88
N VAL A 131 -15.90 6.64 6.61
CA VAL A 131 -16.31 5.22 6.45
C VAL A 131 -16.86 4.60 7.75
N GLY A 132 -16.50 5.12 8.94
CA GLY A 132 -17.04 4.64 10.22
C GLY A 132 -17.94 5.63 10.97
N ALA A 133 -18.36 6.74 10.34
CA ALA A 133 -19.27 7.70 10.97
C ALA A 133 -20.75 7.27 10.93
N GLU A 134 -21.10 6.25 10.12
CA GLU A 134 -22.50 5.92 9.77
C GLU A 134 -23.03 4.61 10.40
N GLY A 135 -22.28 3.97 11.31
CA GLY A 135 -22.72 2.75 12.00
C GLY A 135 -23.46 3.01 13.31
N GLU A 136 -24.57 2.30 13.55
CA GLU A 136 -25.48 2.34 14.71
C GLU A 136 -24.81 2.60 16.07
N GLY A 137 -24.57 3.86 16.45
CA GLY A 137 -24.32 4.30 17.84
C GLY A 137 -23.10 3.72 18.59
N VAL A 138 -22.31 2.84 17.97
CA VAL A 138 -21.13 2.22 18.57
C VAL A 138 -19.90 3.06 18.24
N PRO A 139 -19.13 3.54 19.23
CA PRO A 139 -17.95 4.35 18.99
C PRO A 139 -16.86 3.52 18.31
N VAL A 140 -16.61 3.79 17.03
CA VAL A 140 -15.52 3.17 16.24
C VAL A 140 -14.32 4.11 16.19
N ARG A 141 -13.17 3.64 16.67
CA ARG A 141 -11.89 4.36 16.52
C ARG A 141 -11.25 4.01 15.18
N HIS A 142 -10.76 5.03 14.47
CA HIS A 142 -10.19 4.86 13.14
C HIS A 142 -8.67 4.77 13.23
N VAL A 143 -8.09 3.70 12.68
CA VAL A 143 -6.64 3.49 12.65
C VAL A 143 -6.16 3.36 11.20
N LEU A 144 -5.26 4.25 10.81
CA LEU A 144 -4.63 4.24 9.50
C LEU A 144 -3.18 3.78 9.63
N VAL A 145 -2.86 2.65 9.00
CA VAL A 145 -1.53 2.04 9.06
C VAL A 145 -0.71 2.39 7.80
N LEU A 146 0.51 2.89 8.02
CA LEU A 146 1.44 3.24 6.95
C LEU A 146 2.43 2.10 6.68
N LEU A 147 2.22 1.33 5.60
CA LEU A 147 2.98 0.10 5.34
C LEU A 147 4.41 0.30 4.79
N ARG A 148 4.81 1.51 4.40
CA ARG A 148 6.07 1.73 3.64
C ARG A 148 7.06 2.70 4.26
N ARG A 149 6.68 3.40 5.32
CA ARG A 149 7.53 4.45 5.89
C ARG A 149 7.19 4.76 7.33
N ARG A 150 8.18 5.32 8.02
CA ARG A 150 8.03 5.84 9.37
C ARG A 150 7.16 7.09 9.38
N LEU A 151 6.34 7.17 10.42
CA LEU A 151 5.54 8.32 10.78
C LEU A 151 6.40 9.53 11.14
N ARG A 152 5.99 10.69 10.65
CA ARG A 152 6.48 11.99 11.11
C ARG A 152 5.47 12.65 12.06
N GLU A 153 5.95 13.51 12.95
CA GLU A 153 5.09 14.21 13.92
C GLU A 153 4.07 15.15 13.26
N ASP A 154 4.39 15.76 12.12
CA ASP A 154 3.46 16.61 11.39
C ASP A 154 2.30 15.81 10.77
N GLU A 155 2.54 14.55 10.42
CA GLU A 155 1.54 13.62 9.89
C GLU A 155 0.56 13.18 10.99
N ARG A 156 1.06 12.90 12.20
CA ARG A 156 0.23 12.58 13.38
C ARG A 156 -0.78 13.67 13.70
N ARG A 157 -0.36 14.95 13.62
CA ARG A 157 -1.25 16.10 13.87
C ARG A 157 -2.42 16.15 12.87
N ILE A 158 -2.15 15.97 11.58
CA ILE A 158 -3.18 15.97 10.53
C ILE A 158 -4.25 14.90 10.76
N ALA A 159 -3.83 13.71 11.19
CA ALA A 159 -4.74 12.61 11.47
C ALA A 159 -5.54 12.83 12.76
N ALA A 160 -4.89 13.35 13.81
CA ALA A 160 -5.55 13.67 15.08
C ALA A 160 -6.68 14.70 14.91
N GLU A 161 -6.50 15.71 14.05
CA GLU A 161 -7.56 16.68 13.71
C GLU A 161 -8.84 16.04 13.15
N HIS A 162 -8.73 14.84 12.58
CA HIS A 162 -9.84 14.10 11.98
C HIS A 162 -10.26 12.88 12.83
N GLY A 163 -9.76 12.76 14.06
CA GLY A 163 -10.06 11.61 14.94
C GLY A 163 -9.49 10.28 14.44
N VAL A 164 -8.47 10.31 13.58
CA VAL A 164 -7.79 9.13 13.04
C VAL A 164 -6.44 8.94 13.74
N VAL A 165 -6.18 7.73 14.23
CA VAL A 165 -4.87 7.36 14.76
C VAL A 165 -4.00 6.84 13.62
N LEU A 166 -2.82 7.42 13.46
CA LEU A 166 -1.81 6.93 12.53
C LEU A 166 -0.84 6.00 13.26
N ALA A 167 -0.59 4.82 12.68
CA ALA A 167 0.37 3.86 13.22
C ALA A 167 1.27 3.28 12.10
N ASN A 168 2.47 2.86 12.48
CA ASN A 168 3.24 1.93 11.65
C ASN A 168 2.81 0.49 12.00
N PRO A 169 3.13 -0.52 11.16
CA PRO A 169 2.87 -1.92 11.46
C PRO A 169 3.47 -2.38 12.80
N GLU A 170 4.69 -1.94 13.12
CA GLU A 170 5.39 -2.28 14.36
C GLU A 170 4.75 -1.71 15.63
N ASP A 171 4.14 -0.52 15.53
CA ASP A 171 3.56 0.21 16.67
C ASP A 171 2.05 -0.07 16.82
N VAL A 172 1.46 -0.87 15.93
CA VAL A 172 0.00 -0.99 15.83
C VAL A 172 -0.60 -1.61 17.10
N THR A 173 0.12 -2.50 17.76
CA THR A 173 -0.33 -3.19 18.98
C THR A 173 -0.50 -2.23 20.15
N GLU A 174 0.33 -1.18 20.23
CA GLU A 174 0.27 -0.14 21.27
C GLU A 174 -1.01 0.70 21.17
N VAL A 175 -1.58 0.83 19.97
CA VAL A 175 -2.83 1.59 19.73
C VAL A 175 -4.04 0.96 20.42
N PHE A 176 -3.97 -0.34 20.70
CA PHE A 176 -5.10 -1.09 21.25
C PHE A 176 -4.98 -1.33 22.76
N VAL A 177 -3.89 -0.92 23.42
CA VAL A 177 -3.69 -1.05 24.88
C VAL A 177 -4.49 0.01 25.61
#